data_AF-A0A859FJV3-F1
#
_entry.id   AF-A0A859FJV3-F1
#
_cell.length_a   1.000
_cell.length_b   1.000
_cell.length_c   1.000
_cell.angle_alpha   90.00
_cell.angle_beta   90.00
_cell.angle_gamma   90.00
#
_symmetry.space_group_name_H-M   'P 1'
#
loop_
_entity.id
_entity.type
_entity.pdbx_description
1 polymer ?
#
loop_
_entity_poly.entity_id
_entity_poly.type
_entity_poly.pdbx_seq_one_letter_code
_entity_poly.pdbx_strand_id
1 'polypeptide(L)' 'MSPWAKDYVQLASDLSLVQGRANAMFAPKDRATRAENSQIIYNLLVTK' A
#
# COMPACT_ATOMS: atom_id res chain seq x y z
N MET A 1 3.61 -13.23 2.55
CA MET A 1 3.79 -12.28 1.45
C MET A 1 4.48 -13.03 0.33
N SER A 2 4.04 -12.88 -0.91
CA SER A 2 4.73 -13.51 -2.04
C SER A 2 6.08 -12.80 -2.27
N PRO A 3 7.18 -13.52 -2.59
CA PRO A 3 8.51 -12.92 -2.71
C PRO A 3 8.57 -11.76 -3.72
N TRP A 4 7.87 -11.90 -4.85
CA TRP A 4 7.82 -10.87 -5.89
C TRP A 4 7.20 -9.54 -5.43
N ALA A 5 6.28 -9.57 -4.45
CA ALA A 5 5.56 -8.38 -4.00
C ALA A 5 6.36 -7.55 -2.99
N LYS A 6 7.46 -8.10 -2.45
CA LYS A 6 8.25 -7.48 -1.40
C LYS A 6 8.80 -6.12 -1.84
N ASP A 7 9.48 -6.11 -2.97
CA ASP A 7 10.19 -4.92 -3.45
C ASP A 7 9.21 -3.83 -3.90
N TYR A 8 8.10 -4.20 -4.53
CA TYR A 8 7.06 -3.23 -4.94
C TYR A 8 6.33 -2.61 -3.76
N VAL A 9 6.03 -3.39 -2.72
CA VAL A 9 5.38 -2.86 -1.52
C VAL A 9 6.32 -1.92 -0.76
N GLN A 10 7.61 -2.25 -0.71
CA GLN A 10 8.60 -1.39 -0.09
C GLN A 10 8.72 -0.05 -0.84
N LEU A 11 8.82 -0.09 -2.17
CA LEU A 11 8.82 1.11 -3.00
C LEU A 11 7.53 1.93 -2.88
N ALA A 12 6.37 1.27 -2.81
CA ALA A 12 5.09 1.95 -2.60
C ALA A 12 4.96 2.57 -1.20
N SER A 13 5.59 1.96 -0.19
CA SER A 13 5.70 2.54 1.16
C SER A 13 6.62 3.76 1.16
N ASP A 14 7.77 3.68 0.49
CA ASP A 14 8.73 4.79 0.39
C ASP A 14 8.12 6.00 -0.34
N LEU A 15 7.31 5.75 -1.37
CA LEU A 15 6.53 6.77 -2.09
C LEU A 15 5.28 7.24 -1.34
N SER A 16 5.05 6.77 -0.11
CA SER A 16 3.85 7.07 0.69
C SER A 16 2.52 6.71 -0.01
N LEU A 17 2.57 5.84 -1.02
CA LEU A 17 1.40 5.38 -1.77
C LEU A 17 0.58 4.39 -0.94
N VAL A 18 1.27 3.55 -0.17
CA VAL A 18 0.67 2.51 0.66
C VAL A 18 1.14 2.70 2.09
N GLN A 19 0.20 2.82 3.02
CA GLN A 19 0.49 2.84 4.45
C GLN A 19 -0.01 1.54 5.10
N GLY A 20 0.72 1.04 6.09
CA GLY A 20 0.26 -0.08 6.91
C GLY A 20 -1.06 0.23 7.59
N ARG A 21 -1.82 -0.81 7.96
CA ARG A 21 -3.07 -0.64 8.71
C ARG A 21 -2.78 -0.20 10.14
N ALA A 22 -3.85 0.04 10.92
CA ALA A 22 -3.76 0.27 12.35
C ALA A 22 -2.77 -0.72 13.01
N ASN A 23 -1.90 -0.21 13.87
CA ASN A 23 -0.74 -0.89 14.47
C ASN A 23 0.47 -1.13 13.53
N ALA A 24 0.64 -0.32 12.48
CA ALA A 24 1.77 -0.40 11.55
C ALA A 24 1.94 -1.77 10.87
N MET A 25 0.85 -2.55 10.81
CA MET A 25 0.90 -3.92 10.30
C MET A 25 0.47 -3.93 8.83
N PHE A 26 1.40 -4.32 7.96
CA PHE A 26 1.09 -4.59 6.57
C PHE A 26 0.44 -5.97 6.46
N ALA A 27 -0.79 -6.03 5.94
CA ALA A 27 -1.59 -7.25 5.85
C ALA A 27 -1.70 -7.74 4.38
N PRO A 28 -0.61 -8.23 3.77
CA PRO A 28 -0.54 -8.53 2.33
C PRO A 28 -1.45 -9.66 1.86
N LYS A 29 -1.95 -10.49 2.79
CA LYS A 29 -2.86 -11.60 2.49
C LYS A 29 -4.32 -11.24 2.71
N ASP A 30 -4.59 -10.07 3.29
CA ASP A 30 -5.95 -9.67 3.60
C ASP A 30 -6.55 -8.85 2.44
N ARG A 31 -7.88 -8.82 2.37
CA ARG A 31 -8.57 -8.08 1.31
C ARG A 31 -8.45 -6.58 1.57
N ALA A 32 -7.99 -5.83 0.58
CA ALA A 32 -8.06 -4.38 0.60
C ALA A 32 -9.51 -3.91 0.48
N THR A 33 -9.88 -2.91 1.28
CA THR A 33 -11.20 -2.28 1.21
C THR A 33 -11.27 -1.30 0.04
N ARG A 34 -12.49 -0.96 -0.41
CA ARG A 34 -12.68 0.05 -1.48
C ARG A 34 -12.08 1.40 -1.09
N ALA A 35 -12.15 1.78 0.18
CA ALA A 35 -11.58 3.02 0.69
C ALA A 35 -10.04 3.00 0.63
N GLU A 36 -9.40 1.91 1.04
CA GLU A 36 -7.94 1.73 0.93
C GLU A 36 -7.49 1.83 -0.54
N ASN A 37 -8.20 1.19 -1.46
CA ASN A 37 -7.87 1.25 -2.89
C ASN A 37 -8.00 2.69 -3.45
N SER A 38 -9.07 3.40 -3.10
CA SER A 38 -9.26 4.80 -3.53
C SER A 38 -8.15 5.72 -2.99
N GLN A 39 -7.69 5.50 -1.76
CA GLN A 39 -6.58 6.26 -1.18
C GLN A 39 -5.26 6.02 -1.93
N ILE A 40 -4.97 4.76 -2.28
CA ILE A 40 -3.75 4.42 -3.04
C ILE A 40 -3.76 5.12 -4.41
N ILE A 41 -4.90 5.08 -5.11
CA ILE A 41 -5.06 5.75 -6.42
C ILE A 41 -4.92 7.28 -6.26
N TYR A 42 -5.51 7.86 -5.22
CA TYR A 42 -5.38 9.28 -4.95
C TYR A 42 -3.93 9.69 -4.69
N ASN A 43 -3.23 8.95 -3.84
CA ASN A 43 -1.81 9.20 -3.55
C ASN A 43 -0.96 9.07 -4.83
N LEU A 44 -1.25 8.09 -5.69
CA LEU A 44 -0.57 7.94 -6.97
C LEU A 44 -0.75 9.15 -7.90
N LEU A 45 -1.95 9.74 -7.92
CA LEU A 45 -2.26 10.89 -8.77
C LEU A 45 -1.74 12.22 -8.20
N VAL A 46 -1.57 12.30 -6.88
CA VAL A 46 -1.13 13.51 -6.18
C VAL A 46 0.38 13.58 -5.98
N THR A 47 1.05 12.43 -5.86
CA THR A 47 2.52 12.33 -5.82
C THR A 47 3.09 12.77 -7.17
N LYS A 48 3.75 13.93 -7.20
CA LYS A 48 4.47 14.49 -8.37
C LYS A 48 5.84 13.85 -8.57
#